data_AF-A0A936ID88-F1
#
_entry.id   AF-A0A936ID88-F1
#
_cell.length_a   1.000
_cell.length_b   1.000
_cell.length_c   1.000
_cell.angle_alpha   90.00
_cell.angle_beta   90.00
_cell.angle_gamma   90.00
#
_symmetry.space_group_name_H-M   'P 1'
#
loop_
_entity.id
_entity.type
_entity.pdbx_description
1 polymer ?
#
loop_
_entity_poly.entity_id
_entity_poly.type
_entity_poly.pdbx_seq_one_letter_code
_entity_poly.pdbx_strand_id
1 'polypeptide(L)'
;MTSGVYRFLLKPDVPLDEAEMSLQLAILATEGLFGGARVRMEAGYRLDEPQRALLVDANTEVGSAVVRIFTAFLTREFGEARFEVRRVDDPKITSSRASARPESSEASFSAEVTQ
;
A
#
# COMPACT_ATOMS: atom_id res chain seq x y z
N MET A 1 -11.85 8.93 -0.70
CA MET A 1 -10.84 7.97 -0.20
C MET A 1 -9.60 8.15 -1.07
N THR A 2 -8.43 8.36 -0.48
CA THR A 2 -7.19 8.65 -1.22
C THR A 2 -6.49 7.34 -1.60
N SER A 3 -6.80 6.82 -2.78
CA SER A 3 -6.16 5.63 -3.35
C SER A 3 -4.74 5.95 -3.86
N GLY A 4 -3.80 5.01 -3.88
CA GLY A 4 -2.47 5.20 -4.47
C GLY A 4 -1.34 4.69 -3.56
N VAL A 5 -0.10 4.88 -4.00
CA VAL A 5 1.08 4.48 -3.21
C VAL A 5 1.62 5.69 -2.45
N TYR A 6 1.90 5.52 -1.16
CA TYR A 6 2.50 6.55 -0.33
C TYR A 6 3.96 6.23 -0.08
N ARG A 7 4.84 7.16 -0.42
CA ARG A 7 6.28 7.11 -0.19
C ARG A 7 6.62 7.97 1.02
N PHE A 8 7.23 7.33 2.02
CA PHE A 8 7.80 7.94 3.20
C PHE A 8 9.31 8.06 2.98
N LEU A 9 9.82 9.27 2.73
CA LEU A 9 11.26 9.53 2.66
C LEU A 9 11.76 9.88 4.06
N LEU A 10 12.76 9.15 4.54
CA LEU A 10 13.34 9.38 5.85
C LEU A 10 14.60 10.24 5.75
N LYS A 11 14.77 11.17 6.70
CA LYS A 11 16.01 11.93 6.80
C LYS A 11 17.19 11.02 7.21
N PRO A 12 18.45 11.44 6.94
CA PRO A 12 19.62 10.63 7.27
C PRO A 12 19.79 10.29 8.76
N ASP A 13 19.20 11.09 9.64
CA ASP A 13 19.25 10.95 11.09
C ASP A 13 18.16 10.06 11.69
N VAL A 14 17.22 9.56 10.87
CA VAL A 14 16.22 8.57 11.28
C VAL A 14 16.74 7.17 10.95
N PRO A 15 16.92 6.26 11.92
CA PRO A 15 17.32 4.88 11.63
C PRO A 15 16.27 4.19 10.76
N LEU A 16 16.70 3.60 9.64
CA LEU A 16 15.79 3.02 8.64
C LEU A 16 15.13 1.74 9.15
N ASP A 17 15.88 0.96 9.93
CA ASP A 17 15.46 -0.25 10.63
C ASP A 17 14.42 0.04 11.71
N GLU A 18 14.61 1.10 12.50
CA GLU A 18 13.60 1.54 13.48
C GLU A 18 12.30 1.96 12.76
N ALA A 19 12.40 2.76 11.69
CA ALA A 19 11.23 3.18 10.93
C ALA A 19 10.51 2.00 10.26
N GLU A 20 11.24 0.99 9.75
CA GLU A 20 10.62 -0.23 9.25
C GLU A 20 9.93 -1.02 10.37
N MET A 21 10.53 -1.08 11.56
CA MET A 21 9.90 -1.71 12.72
C MET A 21 8.60 -1.00 13.13
N SER A 22 8.54 0.32 13.08
CA SER A 22 7.30 1.08 13.28
C SER A 22 6.25 0.75 12.21
N LEU A 23 6.65 0.47 10.97
CA LEU A 23 5.74 -0.01 9.92
C LEU A 23 5.19 -1.40 10.25
N GLN A 24 6.02 -2.33 10.72
CA GLN A 24 5.56 -3.66 11.15
C GLN A 24 4.55 -3.55 12.31
N LEU A 25 4.79 -2.66 13.26
CA LEU A 25 3.84 -2.38 14.34
C LEU A 25 2.53 -1.80 13.82
N ALA A 26 2.57 -0.93 12.80
CA ALA A 26 1.37 -0.38 12.19
C ALA A 26 0.54 -1.47 11.47
N ILE A 27 1.21 -2.41 10.79
CA ILE A 27 0.57 -3.58 10.17
C ILE A 27 -0.09 -4.45 11.25
N LEU A 28 0.63 -4.76 12.34
CA LEU A 28 0.10 -5.51 13.47
C LEU A 28 -1.12 -4.84 14.11
N ALA A 29 -1.08 -3.52 14.34
CA ALA A 29 -2.22 -2.77 14.85
C ALA A 29 -3.42 -2.83 13.88
N THR A 30 -3.16 -2.83 12.58
CA THR A 30 -4.18 -2.95 11.53
C THR A 30 -4.83 -4.35 11.53
N GLU A 31 -4.11 -5.41 11.92
CA GLU A 31 -4.69 -6.75 12.08
C GLU A 31 -5.80 -6.77 13.14
N GLY A 32 -5.70 -5.95 14.19
CA GLY A 32 -6.76 -5.79 15.20
C GLY A 32 -8.04 -5.16 14.66
N LEU A 33 -7.98 -4.43 13.54
CA LEU A 33 -9.12 -3.76 12.91
C LEU A 33 -9.80 -4.60 11.83
N PHE A 34 -9.01 -5.33 11.03
CA PHE A 34 -9.50 -6.03 9.83
C PHE A 34 -9.31 -7.56 9.88
N GLY A 35 -8.62 -8.07 10.89
CA GLY A 35 -8.20 -9.47 10.99
C GLY A 35 -6.94 -9.75 10.16
N GLY A 36 -6.02 -10.53 10.73
CA GLY A 36 -4.69 -10.77 10.12
C GLY A 36 -4.75 -11.43 8.74
N ALA A 37 -5.72 -12.30 8.45
CA ALA A 37 -5.83 -12.92 7.13
C ALA A 37 -6.10 -11.88 6.01
N ARG A 38 -6.99 -10.92 6.27
CA ARG A 38 -7.28 -9.84 5.31
C ARG A 38 -6.10 -8.89 5.18
N VAL A 39 -5.46 -8.52 6.29
CA VAL A 39 -4.28 -7.66 6.27
C VAL A 39 -3.16 -8.26 5.44
N ARG A 40 -2.85 -9.55 5.60
CA ARG A 40 -1.81 -10.22 4.80
C ARG A 40 -2.08 -10.22 3.30
N MET A 41 -3.33 -10.18 2.87
CA MET A 41 -3.70 -10.14 1.44
C MET A 41 -3.73 -8.73 0.85
N GLU A 42 -4.04 -7.72 1.68
CA GLU A 42 -4.33 -6.36 1.22
C GLU A 42 -3.28 -5.32 1.61
N ALA A 43 -2.42 -5.59 2.59
CA ALA A 43 -1.31 -4.74 2.97
C ALA A 43 -0.09 -5.03 2.08
N GLY A 44 0.26 -4.09 1.23
CA GLY A 44 1.48 -4.13 0.43
C GLY A 44 2.43 -3.00 0.83
N TYR A 45 3.70 -3.32 1.04
CA TYR A 45 4.73 -2.31 1.23
C TYR A 45 6.06 -2.72 0.59
N ARG A 46 6.96 -1.75 0.39
CA ARG A 46 8.31 -1.96 -0.12
C ARG A 46 9.30 -1.06 0.61
N LEU A 47 10.41 -1.63 1.05
CA LEU A 47 11.59 -0.88 1.49
C LEU A 47 12.48 -0.56 0.29
N ASP A 48 12.89 0.70 0.17
CA ASP A 48 13.85 1.21 -0.81
C ASP A 48 15.05 1.76 -0.05
N GLU A 49 15.96 0.87 0.35
CA GLU A 49 17.15 1.23 1.14
C GLU A 49 18.03 2.28 0.46
N PRO A 50 18.33 2.20 -0.86
CA PRO A 50 19.15 3.21 -1.53
C PRO A 50 18.56 4.63 -1.43
N GLN A 51 17.22 4.74 -1.46
CA GLN A 51 16.52 6.02 -1.35
C GLN A 51 16.06 6.34 0.08
N ARG A 52 16.35 5.46 1.05
CA ARG A 52 15.87 5.53 2.45
C ARG A 52 14.37 5.81 2.52
N ALA A 53 13.61 5.04 1.74
CA ALA A 53 12.18 5.24 1.60
C ALA A 53 11.37 3.97 1.89
N LEU A 54 10.22 4.14 2.53
CA LEU A 54 9.20 3.11 2.71
C LEU A 54 8.00 3.46 1.82
N LEU A 55 7.56 2.51 1.01
CA LEU A 55 6.40 2.68 0.14
C LEU A 55 5.28 1.80 0.66
N VAL A 56 4.08 2.35 0.82
CA VAL A 56 2.89 1.61 1.27
C VAL A 56 1.78 1.76 0.23
N ASP A 57 1.21 0.64 -0.20
CA ASP A 57 0.03 0.62 -1.06
C ASP A 57 -1.22 0.97 -0.25
N ALA A 58 -1.90 2.06 -0.61
CA ALA A 58 -3.16 2.50 -0.01
C ALA A 58 -4.35 2.42 -0.98
N ASN A 59 -4.29 1.54 -1.99
CA ASN A 59 -5.42 1.25 -2.88
C ASN A 59 -6.52 0.40 -2.21
N THR A 60 -6.24 -0.13 -1.02
CA THR A 60 -7.20 -0.87 -0.19
C THR A 60 -7.53 -0.07 1.07
N GLU A 61 -8.64 -0.41 1.71
CA GLU A 61 -8.99 0.15 3.02
C GLU A 61 -7.95 -0.23 4.09
N VAL A 62 -7.45 -1.47 4.04
CA VAL A 62 -6.35 -1.96 4.86
C VAL A 62 -5.11 -1.10 4.66
N GLY A 63 -4.67 -0.92 3.42
CA GLY A 63 -3.49 -0.13 3.09
C GLY A 63 -3.60 1.33 3.54
N SER A 64 -4.79 1.93 3.35
CA SER A 64 -5.07 3.28 3.86
C SER A 64 -5.01 3.36 5.38
N ALA A 65 -5.45 2.34 6.10
CA ALA A 65 -5.33 2.27 7.55
C ALA A 65 -3.85 2.15 7.99
N VAL A 66 -3.06 1.30 7.32
CA VAL A 66 -1.61 1.18 7.56
C VAL A 66 -0.93 2.54 7.39
N VAL A 67 -1.17 3.26 6.29
CA VAL A 67 -0.59 4.61 6.07
C VAL A 67 -0.90 5.56 7.22
N ARG A 68 -2.14 5.57 7.71
CA ARG A 68 -2.57 6.48 8.79
C ARG A 68 -1.91 6.14 10.12
N ILE A 69 -1.92 4.86 10.50
CA ILE A 69 -1.33 4.39 11.76
C ILE A 69 0.20 4.57 11.71
N PHE A 70 0.82 4.21 10.59
CA PHE A 70 2.26 4.36 10.40
C PHE A 70 2.70 5.82 10.48
N THR A 71 1.97 6.73 9.83
CA THR A 71 2.24 8.18 9.95
C THR A 71 2.17 8.62 11.41
N ALA A 72 1.18 8.16 12.18
CA ALA A 72 1.06 8.50 13.58
C ALA A 72 2.24 7.98 14.43
N PHE A 73 2.73 6.77 14.14
CA PHE A 73 3.91 6.20 14.80
C PHE A 73 5.17 6.99 14.45
N LEU A 74 5.45 7.25 13.17
CA LEU A 74 6.61 8.05 12.76
C LEU A 74 6.59 9.46 13.36
N THR A 75 5.43 10.13 13.37
CA THR A 75 5.28 11.46 13.98
C THR A 75 5.57 11.43 15.48
N ARG A 76 5.13 10.39 16.18
CA ARG A 76 5.37 10.26 17.63
C ARG A 76 6.83 9.91 17.95
N GLU A 77 7.43 9.06 17.15
CA GLU A 77 8.74 8.48 17.42
C GLU A 77 9.88 9.39 16.97
N PHE A 78 9.80 9.92 15.74
CA PHE A 78 10.87 10.73 15.16
C PHE A 78 10.51 12.21 15.06
N GLY A 79 9.22 12.55 15.04
CA GLY A 79 8.74 13.91 14.83
C GLY A 79 8.42 14.20 13.36
N GLU A 80 7.44 15.08 13.13
CA GLU A 80 6.88 15.38 11.81
C GLU A 80 7.91 15.92 10.82
N ALA A 81 8.93 16.64 11.30
CA ALA A 81 9.97 17.21 10.44
C ALA A 81 11.06 16.20 10.02
N ARG A 82 11.00 14.93 10.45
CA ARG A 82 12.04 13.92 10.21
C ARG A 82 11.77 12.99 9.04
N PHE A 83 10.59 13.09 8.46
CA PHE A 83 10.23 12.35 7.26
C PHE A 83 9.34 13.21 6.37
N GLU A 84 9.22 12.80 5.11
CA GLU A 84 8.31 13.42 4.16
C GLU A 84 7.40 12.35 3.56
N VAL A 85 6.11 12.65 3.46
CA VAL A 85 5.13 11.76 2.86
C VAL A 85 4.70 12.32 1.52
N ARG A 86 4.90 11.53 0.45
CA ARG A 86 4.44 11.87 -0.90
C ARG A 86 3.58 10.76 -1.47
N ARG A 87 2.47 11.12 -2.10
CA ARG A 87 1.75 10.19 -2.96
C ARG A 87 2.53 10.03 -4.27
N VAL A 88 2.75 8.80 -4.69
CA VAL A 88 3.47 8.45 -5.91
C VAL A 88 2.66 7.46 -6.73
N ASP A 89 2.78 7.57 -8.04
CA ASP A 89 2.27 6.57 -8.98
C ASP A 89 3.37 5.52 -9.19
N ASP A 90 3.45 4.51 -8.32
CA ASP A 90 4.39 3.39 -8.50
C ASP A 90 3.66 2.21 -9.19
N PRO A 91 3.87 2.01 -10.52
CA PRO A 91 3.25 0.91 -11.26
C PRO A 91 3.66 -0.47 -10.72
N LYS A 92 4.83 -0.62 -10.08
CA LYS A 92 5.30 -1.93 -9.61
C LYS A 92 4.52 -2.42 -8.39
N ILE A 93 4.12 -1.51 -7.51
CA ILE A 93 3.30 -1.84 -6.33
C ILE A 93 1.83 -2.03 -6.74
N THR A 94 1.33 -1.19 -7.66
CA THR A 94 -0.05 -1.27 -8.17
C THR A 94 -0.31 -2.43 -9.13
N SER A 95 0.73 -2.98 -9.79
CA SER A 95 0.60 -4.09 -10.75
C SER A 95 0.31 -5.46 -10.15
N SER A 96 0.45 -5.63 -8.82
CA SER A 96 0.17 -6.92 -8.17
C SER A 96 -1.32 -7.33 -8.19
N ARG A 97 -2.23 -6.40 -8.54
CA ARG A 97 -3.69 -6.65 -8.60
C ARG A 97 -4.29 -6.64 -10.01
N ALA A 98 -3.55 -6.18 -11.01
CA ALA A 98 -4.09 -5.98 -12.36
C ALA A 98 -4.22 -7.26 -13.21
N SER A 99 -3.70 -8.40 -12.74
CA SER A 99 -3.74 -9.69 -13.46
C SER A 99 -5.05 -10.48 -13.29
N ALA A 100 -6.06 -9.95 -12.58
CA ALA A 100 -7.31 -10.65 -12.30
C ALA A 100 -8.56 -9.97 -12.89
N ARG A 101 -8.48 -9.44 -14.12
CA ARG A 101 -9.66 -9.03 -14.88
C ARG A 101 -9.80 -9.94 -16.10
N PRO A 102 -10.79 -10.87 -16.15
CA PRO A 102 -11.11 -11.50 -17.41
C PRO A 102 -11.73 -10.42 -18.30
N GLU A 103 -11.11 -10.14 -19.44
CA GLU A 103 -11.79 -9.50 -20.55
C GLU A 103 -12.92 -10.43 -20.98
N SER A 104 -14.13 -10.18 -20.50
CA SER A 104 -15.34 -10.71 -21.12
C SER A 104 -15.47 -10.04 -22.49
N SER A 105 -14.82 -10.68 -23.48
CA SER A 105 -15.06 -10.44 -24.90
C SER A 105 -16.50 -10.78 -25.20
N GLU A 106 -17.33 -9.74 -25.31
CA GLU A 106 -18.58 -9.78 -26.08
C GLU A 106 -18.20 -10.08 -27.54
N ALA A 107 -18.42 -11.32 -27.96
CA ALA A 107 -18.42 -11.69 -29.36
C ALA A 107 -19.67 -12.53 -29.65
N SER A 108 -20.71 -11.82 -30.09
CA SER A 108 -21.72 -12.22 -31.07
C SER A 108 -22.06 -13.70 -31.17
N PHE A 109 -23.13 -14.12 -30.50
CA PHE A 109 -23.92 -15.25 -30.99
C PHE A 109 -24.96 -14.69 -31.97
N SER A 110 -24.60 -14.67 -33.25
CA SER A 110 -25.49 -14.31 -34.35
C SER A 110 -26.76 -15.15 -34.31
N ALA A 111 -27.88 -14.46 -34.50
CA ALA A 111 -29.13 -15.08 -34.88
C ALA A 111 -28.97 -15.78 -36.23
N GLU A 112 -29.37 -17.05 -36.31
CA GLU A 112 -29.80 -17.63 -37.58
C GLU A 112 -31.07 -18.46 -37.34
N VAL A 113 -32.15 -17.92 -37.91
CA VAL A 113 -33.47 -18.52 -38.07
C VAL A 113 -33.46 -19.24 -39.43
N THR A 114 -34.14 -20.40 -39.51
CA THR A 114 -34.59 -21.14 -40.73
C THR A 114 -33.72 -22.33 -41.18
N GLN A 115 -34.14 -23.56 -40.87
CA GLN A 115 -35.06 -24.38 -41.69
C GLN A 115 -35.67 -25.50 -40.82
#